data_AF-A0A0S6UT06-F1
#
_entry.id   AF-A0A0S6UT06-F1
#
_cell.length_a   1.000
_cell.length_b   1.000
_cell.length_c   1.000
_cell.angle_alpha   90.00
_cell.angle_beta   90.00
_cell.angle_gamma   90.00
#
_symmetry.space_group_name_H-M   'P 1'
#
loop_
_entity.id
_entity.type
_entity.pdbx_description
1 polymer ?
#
loop_
_entity_poly.entity_id
_entity_poly.type
_entity_poly.pdbx_seq_one_letter_code
_entity_poly.pdbx_strand_id
1 'polypeptide(L)' 'MRAAWTIFCLFAVILVASLGLDHLLVPDIVPVAFAEEPQPPWAVMTAFLLRAIELIAASVAMIALAVIAGGLIQRRILAR' A
#
# COMPACT_ATOMS: atom_id res chain seq x y z
N MET A 1 1.25 -21.00 4.11
CA MET A 1 1.73 -19.87 4.95
C MET A 1 2.93 -19.14 4.35
N ARG A 2 4.00 -19.84 3.92
CA ARG A 2 5.18 -19.19 3.30
C ARG A 2 4.82 -18.24 2.14
N ALA A 3 3.94 -18.65 1.23
CA ALA A 3 3.49 -17.81 0.12
C ALA A 3 2.76 -16.53 0.58
N ALA A 4 1.81 -16.64 1.51
CA ALA A 4 1.09 -15.47 2.06
C ALA A 4 2.04 -14.51 2.79
N TRP A 5 3.04 -15.04 3.51
CA TRP A 5 4.08 -14.24 4.14
C TRP A 5 4.96 -13.52 3.11
N THR A 6 5.39 -14.21 2.05
CA THR A 6 6.13 -13.60 0.95
C THR A 6 5.33 -12.47 0.29
N ILE A 7 4.04 -12.69 0.00
CA ILE A 7 3.16 -11.68 -0.58
C ILE A 7 3.04 -10.47 0.35
N PHE A 8 2.78 -10.70 1.64
CA PHE A 8 2.70 -9.63 2.64
C PHE A 8 3.99 -8.79 2.66
N CYS A 9 5.17 -9.43 2.75
CA CYS A 9 6.43 -8.72 2.78
C CYS A 9 6.70 -7.94 1.49
N LEU A 10 6.43 -8.53 0.31
CA LEU A 10 6.63 -7.84 -0.96
C LEU A 10 5.77 -6.59 -1.07
N PHE A 11 4.48 -6.69 -0.74
CA PHE A 11 3.58 -5.55 -0.80
C PHE A 11 3.85 -4.52 0.29
N ALA A 12 4.35 -4.94 1.46
CA ALA A 12 4.83 -4.01 2.48
C ALA A 12 6.05 -3.21 1.99
N VAL A 13 7.00 -3.84 1.29
CA VAL A 13 8.14 -3.13 0.67
C VAL A 13 7.67 -2.17 -0.40
N ILE A 14 6.75 -2.58 -1.28
CA ILE A 14 6.18 -1.69 -2.31
C ILE A 14 5.49 -0.49 -1.67
N LEU A 15 4.73 -0.71 -0.59
CA LEU A 15 4.03 0.36 0.12
C LEU A 15 5.03 1.37 0.71
N VAL A 16 6.07 0.90 1.41
CA VAL A 16 7.10 1.77 1.99
C VAL A 16 7.85 2.52 0.91
N ALA A 17 8.18 1.86 -0.21
CA ALA A 17 8.84 2.51 -1.34
C ALA A 17 7.94 3.59 -1.96
N SER A 18 6.65 3.33 -2.16
CA SER A 18 5.70 4.30 -2.71
C SER A 18 5.54 5.53 -1.82
N LEU A 19 5.37 5.33 -0.51
CA LEU A 19 5.30 6.42 0.47
C LEU A 19 6.60 7.25 0.49
N GLY A 20 7.75 6.58 0.39
CA GLY A 20 9.05 7.26 0.29
C GLY A 20 9.19 8.07 -1.00
N LEU A 21 8.72 7.54 -2.13
CA LEU A 21 8.71 8.26 -3.40
C LEU A 21 7.76 9.46 -3.37
N ASP A 22 6.59 9.33 -2.75
CA ASP A 22 5.62 10.42 -2.62
C ASP A 22 6.23 11.59 -1.84
N HIS A 23 6.83 11.31 -0.69
CA HIS A 23 7.57 12.31 0.10
C HIS A 23 8.76 12.94 -0.63
N LEU A 24 9.42 12.22 -1.55
CA LEU A 24 10.62 12.71 -2.24
C LEU A 24 10.29 13.51 -3.52
N LEU A 25 9.32 13.03 -4.30
CA LEU A 25 9.04 13.55 -5.64
C LEU A 25 7.91 14.56 -5.65
N VAL A 26 6.93 14.40 -4.75
CA VAL A 26 5.69 15.14 -4.79
C VAL A 26 5.27 15.62 -3.39
N PRO A 27 6.18 16.28 -2.63
CA PRO A 27 5.86 16.74 -1.28
C PRO A 27 4.71 17.74 -1.31
N ASP A 28 3.77 17.59 -0.38
CA ASP A 28 2.62 18.48 -0.16
C ASP A 28 1.64 18.60 -1.35
N ILE A 29 1.77 17.75 -2.38
CA ILE A 29 0.83 17.69 -3.49
C ILE A 29 -0.32 16.76 -3.11
N VAL A 30 -1.46 17.36 -2.77
CA VAL A 30 -2.69 16.60 -2.54
C VAL A 30 -3.18 16.09 -3.90
N PRO A 31 -3.46 14.77 -4.05
CA PRO A 31 -4.02 14.21 -5.28
C PRO A 31 -5.50 14.60 -5.42
N VAL A 32 -5.75 15.88 -5.68
CA VAL A 32 -7.04 16.48 -6.01
C VAL A 32 -6.95 17.10 -7.40
N ALA A 33 -8.01 16.93 -8.20
CA ALA A 33 -8.01 17.39 -9.58
C ALA A 33 -8.04 18.93 -9.73
N PHE A 34 -8.43 19.64 -8.67
CA PHE A 34 -8.54 21.10 -8.63
C PHE A 34 -8.03 21.63 -7.28
N ALA A 35 -6.73 21.88 -7.18
CA ALA A 35 -6.17 22.63 -6.07
C ALA A 35 -6.46 24.14 -6.25
N GLU A 36 -6.56 24.90 -5.15
CA GLU A 36 -6.77 26.35 -5.19
C GLU A 36 -5.62 27.08 -5.89
N GLU A 37 -4.39 26.58 -5.73
CA GLU A 37 -3.23 27.05 -6.46
C GLU A 37 -2.93 26.15 -7.68
N PRO A 38 -2.54 26.73 -8.84
CA PRO A 38 -2.19 25.94 -10.02
C PRO A 38 -0.98 25.05 -9.74
N GLN A 39 -1.19 23.75 -9.70
CA GLN A 39 -0.12 22.77 -9.55
C GLN A 39 0.35 22.26 -10.92
N PRO A 40 1.65 21.95 -11.06
CA PRO A 40 2.17 21.42 -12.31
C PRO A 40 1.52 20.06 -12.64
N PRO A 41 1.01 19.84 -13.87
CA PRO A 41 0.24 18.63 -14.21
C PRO A 41 0.98 17.32 -13.96
N TRP A 42 2.29 17.29 -14.19
CA TRP A 42 3.11 16.10 -13.99
C TRP A 42 3.16 15.68 -12.51
N ALA A 43 3.18 16.63 -11.58
CA ALA A 43 3.23 16.36 -10.14
C ALA A 43 1.89 15.77 -9.69
N VAL A 44 0.77 16.37 -10.10
CA VAL A 44 -0.57 15.85 -9.82
C VAL A 44 -0.74 14.43 -10.35
N MET A 45 -0.36 14.17 -11.60
CA MET A 45 -0.43 12.82 -12.19
C MET A 45 0.43 11.80 -11.42
N THR A 46 1.62 12.20 -10.95
CA THR A 46 2.52 11.34 -10.19
C THR A 46 1.96 11.04 -8.81
N ALA A 47 1.45 12.04 -8.08
CA ALA A 47 0.80 11.85 -6.79
C ALA A 47 -0.42 10.92 -6.90
N PHE A 48 -1.26 11.08 -7.94
CA PHE A 48 -2.37 10.15 -8.18
C PHE A 48 -1.90 8.71 -8.42
N LEU A 49 -0.84 8.53 -9.21
CA LEU A 49 -0.27 7.22 -9.49
C LEU A 49 0.28 6.56 -8.22
N LEU A 50 1.11 7.28 -7.46
CA LEU A 50 1.69 6.78 -6.20
C LEU A 50 0.58 6.46 -5.20
N ARG A 51 -0.44 7.32 -5.08
CA ARG A 51 -1.58 7.07 -4.21
C ARG A 51 -2.36 5.80 -4.59
N ALA A 52 -2.54 5.55 -5.88
CA ALA A 52 -3.19 4.32 -6.34
C ALA A 52 -2.35 3.08 -5.97
N ILE A 53 -1.04 3.15 -6.15
CA ILE A 53 -0.11 2.07 -5.78
C ILE A 53 -0.16 1.80 -4.28
N GLU A 54 -0.14 2.84 -3.44
CA GLU A 54 -0.27 2.72 -1.98
C GLU A 54 -1.55 1.99 -1.58
N LEU A 55 -2.70 2.41 -2.12
CA LEU A 55 -4.00 1.84 -1.78
C LEU A 55 -4.08 0.37 -2.19
N ILE A 56 -3.59 0.03 -3.38
CA ILE A 56 -3.52 -1.36 -3.84
C ILE A 56 -2.59 -2.17 -2.95
N ALA A 57 -1.38 -1.66 -2.68
CA ALA A 57 -0.38 -2.38 -1.90
C ALA A 57 -0.82 -2.61 -0.46
N ALA A 58 -1.39 -1.60 0.19
CA ALA A 58 -1.97 -1.70 1.52
C ALA A 58 -3.13 -2.72 1.55
N SER A 59 -4.00 -2.69 0.55
CA SER A 59 -5.13 -3.63 0.45
C SER A 59 -4.64 -5.08 0.34
N VAL A 60 -3.68 -5.35 -0.55
CA VAL A 60 -3.13 -6.71 -0.72
C VAL A 60 -2.38 -7.18 0.53
N ALA A 61 -1.59 -6.29 1.15
CA ALA A 61 -0.92 -6.60 2.42
C ALA A 61 -1.93 -6.95 3.52
N MET A 62 -3.02 -6.18 3.66
CA MET A 62 -4.08 -6.46 4.64
C MET A 62 -4.78 -7.79 4.39
N ILE A 63 -5.09 -8.12 3.12
CA ILE A 63 -5.68 -9.41 2.76
C ILE A 63 -4.72 -10.56 3.12
N ALA A 64 -3.43 -10.44 2.76
CA ALA A 64 -2.43 -11.45 3.09
C ALA A 64 -2.31 -11.65 4.60
N LEU A 65 -2.32 -10.57 5.37
CA LEU A 65 -2.29 -10.60 6.83
C LEU A 65 -3.53 -11.30 7.41
N ALA A 66 -4.73 -11.00 6.89
CA ALA A 66 -5.97 -11.66 7.30
C ALA A 66 -5.93 -13.17 7.03
N VAL A 67 -5.40 -13.60 5.88
CA VAL A 67 -5.22 -15.02 5.55
C VAL A 67 -4.23 -15.71 6.50
N ILE A 68 -3.13 -15.05 6.84
CA ILE A 68 -2.15 -15.57 7.82
C ILE A 68 -2.81 -15.73 9.19
N ALA A 69 -3.49 -14.69 9.67
CA ALA A 69 -4.19 -14.70 10.95
C ALA A 69 -5.25 -15.81 11.03
N GLY A 70 -6.09 -15.93 10.01
CA GLY A 70 -7.10 -17.00 9.92
C GLY A 70 -6.47 -18.39 9.97
N GLY A 71 -5.37 -18.61 9.24
CA GLY A 71 -4.65 -19.88 9.27
C GLY A 71 -4.01 -20.19 10.63
N LEU A 72 -3.52 -19.19 11.36
CA LEU A 72 -2.97 -19.36 12.71
C LEU A 72 -4.06 -19.70 13.73
N ILE A 73 -5.20 -19.03 13.65
CA ILE A 73 -6.37 -19.30 14.48
C ILE A 73 -6.87 -20.74 14.24
N GLN A 74 -7.04 -21.13 12.98
CA GLN A 74 -7.48 -22.49 12.62
C GLN A 74 -6.53 -23.56 13.18
N ARG A 75 -5.21 -23.35 13.08
CA ARG A 75 -4.21 -24.27 13.65
C ARG A 75 -4.32 -24.38 15.17
N ARG A 76 -4.57 -23.28 15.88
CA ARG A 76 -4.75 -23.30 17.33
C ARG A 76 -6.03 -23.99 17.76
N ILE A 77 -7.11 -23.87 16.98
CA ILE A 77 -8.39 -24.53 17.26
C ILE A 77 -8.30 -26.03 17.00
N LEU A 78 -7.69 -26.45 15.88
CA LEU A 78 -7.56 -27.88 15.51
C LEU A 78 -6.47 -28.63 16.29
N ALA A 79 -5.56 -27.92 16.96
CA ALA A 79 -4.55 -28.52 17.84
C ALA A 79 -5.04 -28.71 19.29
N ARG A 80 -6.31 -28.39 19.57
CA ARG A 80 -7.02 -28.77 20.79
C ARG A 80 -7.90 -29.98 20.52
#